data_AF-A0A7L1F1U7-F1
#
_entry.id   AF-A0A7L1F1U7-F1
#
_cell.length_a   1.000
_cell.length_b   1.000
_cell.length_c   1.000
_cell.angle_alpha   90.00
_cell.angle_beta   90.00
_cell.angle_gamma   90.00
#
_symmetry.space_group_name_H-M   'P 1'
#
loop_
_entity.id
_entity.type
_entity.pdbx_description
1 polymer ?
#
loop_
_entity_poly.entity_id
_entity_poly.type
_entity_poly.pdbx_seq_one_letter_code
_entity_poly.pdbx_strand_id
1 'polypeptide(L)'
;QFVHFPLPQNASVDSQSSCGKDNASHPVLMLDFGAGHSLSLNFSESADKYQVEELVFHYNLSDATLFPNSSTGGMKIVSHKSIIQAHMGTKYRCINSKHINMKSVNVTFSNVTLEAYLTNGTFSVN
;
A
#
# COMPACT_ATOMS: atom_id res chain seq x y z
N GLN A 1 -20.18 -12.68 -4.50
CA GLN A 1 -18.99 -13.58 -4.61
C GLN A 1 -17.78 -12.77 -4.18
N PHE A 2 -16.87 -13.36 -3.40
CA PHE A 2 -15.61 -12.70 -3.00
C PHE A 2 -14.48 -13.23 -3.86
N VAL A 3 -13.54 -12.34 -4.20
CA VAL A 3 -12.31 -12.69 -4.93
C VAL A 3 -11.15 -12.50 -3.96
N HIS A 4 -10.24 -13.46 -3.94
CA HIS A 4 -9.02 -13.41 -3.14
C HIS A 4 -7.82 -13.68 -4.05
N PHE A 5 -6.85 -12.78 -4.03
CA PHE A 5 -5.62 -12.91 -4.80
C PHE A 5 -4.43 -12.36 -3.99
N PRO A 6 -3.26 -13.00 -4.07
CA PRO A 6 -2.04 -12.45 -3.48
C PRO A 6 -1.50 -11.28 -4.31
N LEU A 7 -0.54 -10.53 -3.75
CA LEU A 7 0.28 -9.61 -4.53
C LEU A 7 0.93 -10.38 -5.71
N PRO A 8 0.68 -10.00 -6.97
CA PRO A 8 1.26 -10.70 -8.11
C PRO A 8 2.78 -10.63 -8.13
N GLN A 9 3.45 -11.69 -8.63
CA GLN A 9 4.92 -11.72 -8.72
C GLN A 9 5.49 -10.68 -9.69
N ASN A 10 4.70 -10.27 -10.68
CA ASN A 10 5.03 -9.24 -11.65
C ASN A 10 4.61 -7.83 -11.19
N ALA A 11 4.20 -7.67 -9.93
CA ALA A 11 3.91 -6.35 -9.38
C ALA A 11 5.16 -5.47 -9.45
N SER A 12 4.96 -4.19 -9.75
CA SER A 12 6.04 -3.22 -9.93
C SER A 12 5.78 -1.94 -9.13
N VAL A 13 6.80 -1.10 -9.01
CA VAL A 13 6.67 0.22 -8.39
C VAL A 13 6.15 1.17 -9.48
N ASP A 14 4.98 1.76 -9.24
CA ASP A 14 4.38 2.72 -10.17
C ASP A 14 5.19 4.03 -10.19
N SER A 15 5.19 4.71 -11.33
CA SER A 15 5.74 6.06 -11.54
C SER A 15 5.22 7.12 -10.58
N GLN A 16 4.04 6.92 -9.99
CA GLN A 16 3.46 7.80 -8.96
C GLN A 16 4.12 7.63 -7.59
N SER A 17 4.93 6.60 -7.39
CA SER A 17 5.72 6.44 -6.17
C SER A 17 6.77 7.54 -6.06
N SER A 18 6.99 8.03 -4.85
CA SER A 18 7.90 9.12 -4.56
C SER A 18 8.45 9.00 -3.16
N CYS A 19 9.73 9.33 -2.97
CA CYS A 19 10.31 9.49 -1.63
C CYS A 19 9.87 10.79 -0.95
N GLY A 20 8.97 11.55 -1.57
CA GLY A 20 8.63 12.89 -1.14
C GLY A 20 9.70 13.90 -1.55
N LYS A 21 9.50 15.15 -1.11
CA LYS A 21 10.48 16.23 -1.22
C LYS A 21 10.54 16.89 0.14
N ASP A 22 11.75 17.18 0.62
CA ASP A 22 11.97 17.85 1.91
C ASP A 22 11.01 19.04 2.05
N ASN A 23 10.14 18.95 3.06
CA ASN A 23 9.15 19.96 3.44
C ASN A 23 8.01 20.27 2.45
N ALA A 24 7.84 19.53 1.35
CA ALA A 24 6.84 19.87 0.32
C ALA A 24 5.84 18.75 -0.05
N SER A 25 6.24 17.48 0.06
CA SER A 25 5.33 16.37 -0.24
C SER A 25 5.72 15.13 0.54
N HIS A 26 4.76 14.47 1.18
CA HIS A 26 5.00 13.22 1.87
C HIS A 26 5.33 12.07 0.90
N PRO A 27 6.09 11.05 1.34
CA PRO A 27 6.37 9.88 0.54
C PRO A 27 5.09 9.13 0.16
N VAL A 28 5.11 8.49 -1.00
CA VAL A 28 4.05 7.61 -1.51
C VAL A 28 4.71 6.37 -2.09
N LEU A 29 4.26 5.19 -1.68
CA LEU A 29 4.61 3.94 -2.33
C LEU A 29 3.37 3.39 -3.03
N MET A 30 3.37 3.40 -4.35
CA MET A 30 2.30 2.84 -5.16
C MET A 30 2.79 1.59 -5.87
N LEU A 31 2.18 0.47 -5.53
CA LEU A 31 2.43 -0.83 -6.12
C LEU A 31 1.44 -1.03 -7.27
N ASP A 32 1.92 -1.21 -8.48
CA ASP A 32 1.13 -1.60 -9.65
C ASP A 32 1.09 -3.12 -9.76
N PHE A 33 -0.12 -3.68 -9.79
CA PHE A 33 -0.37 -5.12 -9.82
C PHE A 33 -0.65 -5.60 -11.27
N GLY A 34 -0.72 -4.67 -12.22
CA GLY A 34 -1.17 -4.92 -13.59
C GLY A 34 -2.69 -4.87 -13.73
N ALA A 35 -3.17 -4.90 -14.98
CA ALA A 35 -4.60 -4.87 -15.34
C ALA A 35 -5.41 -3.68 -14.75
N GLY A 36 -4.72 -2.62 -14.31
CA GLY A 36 -5.34 -1.45 -13.70
C GLY A 36 -5.62 -1.61 -12.20
N HIS A 37 -4.99 -2.57 -11.51
CA HIS A 37 -5.05 -2.68 -10.05
C HIS A 37 -3.79 -2.09 -9.42
N SER A 38 -3.95 -1.37 -8.31
CA SER A 38 -2.81 -0.81 -7.59
C SER A 38 -3.10 -0.58 -6.11
N LEU A 39 -2.06 -0.64 -5.29
CA LEU A 39 -2.13 -0.35 -3.86
C LEU A 39 -1.16 0.77 -3.50
N SER A 40 -1.69 1.89 -3.03
CA SER A 40 -0.90 3.03 -2.56
C SER A 40 -0.84 3.07 -1.04
N LEU A 41 0.36 3.24 -0.51
CA LEU A 41 0.65 3.58 0.88
C LEU A 41 1.10 5.04 0.90
N ASN A 42 0.22 5.91 1.39
CA ASN A 42 0.52 7.33 1.54
C ASN A 42 1.08 7.52 2.94
N PHE A 43 2.30 8.04 3.03
CA PHE A 43 2.97 8.24 4.30
C PHE A 43 2.66 9.64 4.85
N SER A 44 2.76 9.77 6.17
CA SER A 44 2.94 11.06 6.82
C SER A 44 3.92 10.91 7.97
N GLU A 45 4.41 12.04 8.44
CA GLU A 45 5.30 12.12 9.57
C GLU A 45 4.74 13.02 10.66
N SER A 46 5.14 12.70 11.87
CA SER A 46 5.01 13.52 13.06
C SER A 46 6.38 13.54 13.75
N ALA A 47 6.55 14.43 14.73
CA ALA A 47 7.84 14.76 15.36
C ALA A 47 8.89 13.63 15.41
N ASP A 48 8.54 12.43 15.89
CA ASP A 48 9.45 11.30 16.04
C ASP A 48 8.99 10.01 15.32
N LYS A 49 7.92 10.06 14.51
CA LYS A 49 7.28 8.87 13.92
C LYS A 49 6.83 9.09 12.50
N TYR A 50 6.95 8.04 11.69
CA TYR A 50 6.23 7.93 10.42
C TYR A 50 5.06 6.97 10.56
N GLN A 51 4.06 7.19 9.72
CA GLN A 51 2.90 6.31 9.61
C GLN A 51 2.44 6.21 8.16
N VAL A 52 1.74 5.13 7.84
CA VAL A 52 0.89 5.09 6.66
C VAL A 52 -0.40 5.83 7.02
N GLU A 53 -0.55 7.06 6.55
CA GLU A 53 -1.73 7.87 6.80
C GLU A 53 -2.96 7.27 6.13
N GLU A 54 -2.80 6.89 4.86
CA GLU A 54 -3.88 6.37 4.04
C GLU A 54 -3.38 5.21 3.18
N LEU A 55 -4.13 4.12 3.23
CA LEU A 55 -4.04 3.03 2.28
C LEU A 55 -5.11 3.26 1.21
N VAL A 56 -4.73 3.27 -0.07
CA VAL A 56 -5.66 3.43 -1.20
C VAL A 56 -5.51 2.25 -2.13
N PHE A 57 -6.59 1.51 -2.34
CA PHE A 57 -6.62 0.39 -3.27
C PHE A 57 -7.49 0.74 -4.48
N HIS A 58 -6.88 0.68 -5.65
CA HIS A 58 -7.55 0.77 -6.93
C HIS A 58 -7.71 -0.62 -7.52
N TYR A 59 -8.91 -0.94 -7.99
CA TYR A 59 -9.16 -2.20 -8.67
C TYR A 59 -10.09 -2.01 -9.86
N ASN A 60 -9.76 -2.70 -10.93
CA ASN A 60 -10.48 -2.68 -12.18
C ASN A 60 -11.47 -3.85 -12.25
N LEU A 61 -12.75 -3.57 -12.09
CA LEU A 61 -13.80 -4.60 -12.19
C LEU A 61 -14.02 -5.10 -13.64
N SER A 62 -13.40 -4.46 -14.64
CA SER A 62 -13.39 -4.96 -16.02
C SER A 62 -12.30 -6.02 -16.25
N ASP A 63 -11.41 -6.28 -15.30
CA ASP A 63 -10.45 -7.36 -15.40
C ASP A 63 -11.15 -8.72 -15.25
N ALA A 64 -11.43 -9.38 -16.37
CA ALA A 64 -12.11 -10.66 -16.41
C ALA A 64 -11.29 -11.82 -15.79
N THR A 65 -9.98 -11.64 -15.57
CA THR A 65 -9.14 -12.68 -14.95
C THR A 65 -9.41 -12.79 -13.44
N LEU A 66 -9.59 -11.66 -12.77
CA LEU A 66 -9.93 -11.60 -11.34
C LEU A 66 -11.43 -11.46 -11.09
N PHE A 67 -12.15 -10.75 -11.96
CA PHE A 67 -13.56 -10.43 -11.81
C PHE A 67 -14.43 -10.90 -13.00
N PRO A 68 -14.41 -12.20 -13.36
CA PRO A 68 -15.15 -12.72 -14.52
C PRO A 68 -16.67 -12.52 -14.43
N ASN A 69 -17.20 -12.47 -13.21
CA ASN A 69 -18.63 -12.33 -12.93
C ASN A 69 -19.02 -10.92 -12.51
N SER A 70 -18.19 -9.91 -12.78
CA SER A 70 -18.54 -8.54 -12.42
C SER A 70 -19.73 -8.05 -13.23
N SER A 71 -20.80 -7.66 -12.54
CA SER A 71 -21.98 -7.03 -13.16
C SER A 71 -21.74 -5.55 -13.48
N THR A 72 -20.71 -4.95 -12.90
CA THR A 72 -20.32 -3.55 -13.12
C THR A 72 -18.86 -3.49 -13.55
N GLY A 73 -18.59 -2.93 -14.73
CA GLY A 73 -17.20 -2.69 -15.14
C GLY A 73 -16.58 -1.45 -14.49
N GLY A 74 -15.32 -1.19 -14.85
CA GLY A 74 -14.63 0.05 -14.55
C GLY A 74 -13.81 0.06 -13.26
N MET A 75 -13.15 1.19 -13.04
CA MET A 75 -12.24 1.39 -11.91
C MET A 75 -13.01 1.70 -10.63
N LYS A 76 -12.60 1.06 -9.53
CA LYS A 76 -13.07 1.34 -8.18
C LYS A 76 -11.89 1.74 -7.31
N ILE A 77 -12.16 2.64 -6.37
CA ILE A 77 -11.18 3.17 -5.44
C ILE A 77 -11.76 3.03 -4.04
N VAL A 78 -10.98 2.43 -3.13
CA VAL A 78 -11.31 2.38 -1.71
C VAL A 78 -10.11 2.89 -0.92
N SER A 79 -10.37 3.68 0.11
CA SER A 79 -9.32 4.16 1.00
C SER A 79 -9.63 3.89 2.47
N HIS A 80 -8.58 3.79 3.28
CA HIS A 80 -8.68 3.57 4.71
C HIS A 80 -7.47 4.12 5.45
N LYS A 81 -7.69 4.73 6.61
CA LYS A 81 -6.59 5.14 7.49
C LYS A 81 -5.90 3.92 8.07
N SER A 82 -4.59 3.82 7.91
CA SER A 82 -3.85 2.64 8.36
C SER A 82 -3.41 2.80 9.82
N ILE A 83 -3.16 1.66 10.46
CA ILE A 83 -2.59 1.54 11.81
C ILE A 83 -1.12 1.09 11.77
N ILE A 84 -0.45 1.33 10.64
CA ILE A 84 0.96 1.02 10.44
C ILE A 84 1.75 2.28 10.76
N GLN A 85 2.59 2.22 11.79
CA GLN A 85 3.44 3.32 12.23
C GLN A 85 4.71 2.77 12.88
N ALA A 86 5.78 3.56 12.87
CA ALA A 86 7.02 3.29 13.60
C ALA A 86 7.78 4.59 13.87
N HIS A 87 8.80 4.52 14.72
CA HIS A 87 9.67 5.66 15.00
C HIS A 87 10.56 5.96 13.79
N MET A 88 10.92 7.23 13.61
CA MET A 88 11.88 7.64 12.59
C MET A 88 13.22 6.90 12.76
N GLY A 89 13.81 6.47 11.65
CA GLY A 89 15.04 5.66 11.65
C GLY A 89 14.86 4.24 12.20
N THR A 90 13.65 3.68 12.16
CA THR A 90 13.37 2.30 12.55
C THR A 90 12.47 1.58 11.54
N LYS A 91 12.56 0.25 11.51
CA LYS A 91 11.74 -0.60 10.65
C LYS A 91 10.43 -0.99 11.33
N TYR A 92 9.31 -0.80 10.63
CA TYR A 92 8.08 -1.52 10.94
C TYR A 92 8.19 -2.96 10.43
N ARG A 93 7.87 -3.95 11.29
CA ARG A 93 7.82 -5.37 10.91
C ARG A 93 6.46 -5.98 11.26
N CYS A 94 5.80 -6.55 10.26
CA CYS A 94 4.56 -7.29 10.40
C CYS A 94 4.83 -8.77 10.10
N ILE A 95 5.23 -9.54 11.12
CA ILE A 95 5.53 -10.96 10.97
C ILE A 95 4.23 -11.75 10.82
N ASN A 96 3.27 -11.50 11.71
CA ASN A 96 1.95 -12.13 11.67
C ASN A 96 1.03 -11.41 10.69
N SER A 97 0.07 -12.15 10.14
CA SER A 97 -0.92 -11.57 9.24
C SER A 97 -1.77 -10.52 9.95
N LYS A 98 -1.89 -9.34 9.33
CA LYS A 98 -2.67 -8.21 9.82
C LYS A 98 -3.70 -7.81 8.77
N HIS A 99 -4.97 -7.82 9.16
CA HIS A 99 -6.08 -7.51 8.28
C HIS A 99 -6.49 -6.04 8.43
N ILE A 100 -6.67 -5.34 7.31
CA ILE A 100 -7.20 -3.99 7.24
C ILE A 100 -8.50 -4.05 6.44
N ASN A 101 -9.61 -3.70 7.09
CA ASN A 101 -10.94 -3.70 6.47
C ASN A 101 -11.23 -2.32 5.86
N MET A 102 -11.33 -2.28 4.52
CA MET A 102 -11.56 -1.09 3.71
C MET A 102 -12.98 -1.11 3.11
N LYS A 103 -14.00 -1.36 3.94
CA LYS A 103 -15.42 -1.48 3.56
C LYS A 103 -15.71 -2.69 2.67
N SER A 104 -15.46 -2.57 1.36
CA SER A 104 -15.74 -3.61 0.36
C SER A 104 -14.52 -4.47 0.01
N VAL A 105 -13.35 -4.15 0.58
CA VAL A 105 -12.09 -4.85 0.35
C VAL A 105 -11.42 -5.11 1.70
N ASN A 106 -10.85 -6.30 1.86
CA ASN A 106 -9.97 -6.62 2.98
C ASN A 106 -8.54 -6.81 2.46
N VAL A 107 -7.59 -6.05 3.00
CA VAL A 107 -6.17 -6.19 2.67
C VAL A 107 -5.46 -6.90 3.81
N THR A 108 -4.63 -7.90 3.48
CA THR A 108 -3.86 -8.65 4.47
C THR A 108 -2.37 -8.41 4.25
N PHE A 109 -1.72 -7.80 5.24
CA PHE A 109 -0.26 -7.66 5.28
C PHE A 109 0.33 -8.84 6.04
N SER A 110 1.30 -9.55 5.46
CA SER A 110 1.95 -10.69 6.08
C SER A 110 3.42 -10.73 5.69
N ASN A 111 4.32 -10.97 6.66
CA ASN A 111 5.76 -10.93 6.47
C ASN A 111 6.27 -9.64 5.78
N VAL A 112 5.82 -8.49 6.29
CA VAL A 112 6.14 -7.17 5.71
C VAL A 112 7.21 -6.49 6.55
N THR A 113 8.22 -5.93 5.88
CA THR A 113 9.17 -4.97 6.46
C THR A 113 9.02 -3.67 5.70
N LEU A 114 8.85 -2.57 6.43
CA LEU A 114 8.60 -1.25 5.87
C LEU A 114 9.39 -0.20 6.63
N GLU A 115 9.93 0.77 5.89
CA GLU A 115 10.55 1.97 6.43
C GLU A 115 10.39 3.10 5.41
N ALA A 116 9.94 4.25 5.89
CA ALA A 116 9.82 5.47 5.09
C ALA A 116 10.89 6.48 5.53
N TYR A 117 11.10 7.54 4.74
CA TYR A 117 12.06 8.62 5.04
C TYR A 117 13.51 8.14 5.18
N LEU A 118 13.90 7.19 4.32
CA LEU A 118 15.27 6.65 4.28
C LEU A 118 16.27 7.72 3.83
N THR A 119 17.30 7.96 4.64
CA THR A 119 18.35 8.95 4.32
C THR A 119 19.43 8.40 3.39
N ASN A 120 19.76 7.12 3.49
CA ASN A 120 20.86 6.48 2.74
C ASN A 120 20.39 5.39 1.78
N GLY A 121 19.07 5.31 1.51
CA GLY A 121 18.48 4.23 0.70
C GLY A 121 18.57 2.83 1.31
N THR A 122 19.14 2.70 2.50
CA THR A 122 19.27 1.45 3.24
C THR A 122 18.42 1.48 4.50
N PHE A 123 17.66 0.41 4.66
CA PHE A 123 16.93 0.03 5.86
C PHE A 123 17.76 0.15 7.15
N SER A 124 17.21 0.79 8.19
CA SER A 124 17.87 1.03 9.48
C SER A 124 18.23 -0.25 10.21
N VAL A 125 19.41 -0.31 10.81
CA VAL A 125 19.82 -1.45 11.64
C VAL A 125 19.26 -1.20 13.04
N ASN A 126 18.25 -2.00 13.43
CA ASN A 126 17.74 -1.97 14.80
C ASN A 126 18.78 -2.50 15.79
#